data_AF-A0A6L6JFL7-F1
#
_entry.id   AF-A0A6L6JFL7-F1
#
_cell.length_a   1.000
_cell.length_b   1.000
_cell.length_c   1.000
_cell.angle_alpha   90.00
_cell.angle_beta   90.00
_cell.angle_gamma   90.00
#
_symmetry.space_group_name_H-M   'P 1'
#
loop_
_entity.id
_entity.type
_entity.pdbx_description
1 polymer ?
#
loop_
_entity_poly.entity_id
_entity_poly.type
_entity_poly.pdbx_seq_one_letter_code
_entity_poly.pdbx_strand_id
1 'polypeptide(L)'
;MVIVPGGGPFADEVRHAQRLHRFSDSSAHHMALLAMAQFGLLLADLAPNSQPFYYPRQQAEILKAGLHVWLPDRALLDMSDIPHSWDISSDSLALWLSQQLEADELVMIKRSTVVSSRIQALIQHGVLDKGFTTLYQRKPVHTQLFHFQQQALFPDKGLILQ
;
A
#
# COMPACT_ATOMS: atom_id res chain seq x y z
N MET A 1 -7.68 -12.06 4.53
CA MET A 1 -7.61 -10.71 3.91
C MET A 1 -6.61 -9.88 4.69
N VAL A 2 -5.75 -9.13 4.00
CA VAL A 2 -4.78 -8.21 4.63
C VAL A 2 -5.11 -6.79 4.20
N ILE A 3 -5.30 -5.89 5.16
CA ILE A 3 -5.42 -4.46 4.95
C ILE A 3 -4.00 -3.88 4.90
N VAL A 4 -3.67 -3.23 3.79
CA VAL A 4 -2.42 -2.45 3.66
C VAL A 4 -2.74 -0.98 3.94
N PRO A 5 -2.27 -0.42 5.07
CA PRO A 5 -2.49 0.99 5.37
C PRO A 5 -1.66 1.87 4.43
N GLY A 6 -2.20 3.04 4.10
CA GLY A 6 -1.37 4.17 3.68
C GLY A 6 -0.58 4.74 4.86
N GLY A 7 0.14 5.83 4.63
CA GLY A 7 0.75 6.58 5.74
C GLY A 7 -0.21 7.56 6.42
N GLY A 8 -1.38 7.80 5.83
CA GLY A 8 -2.39 8.73 6.33
C GLY A 8 -1.81 10.12 6.65
N PRO A 9 -2.32 10.81 7.70
CA PRO A 9 -1.79 12.10 8.11
C PRO A 9 -0.32 12.02 8.57
N PHE A 10 0.13 10.85 9.05
CA PHE A 10 1.50 10.69 9.56
C PHE A 10 2.54 10.80 8.44
N ALA A 11 2.29 10.23 7.26
CA ALA A 11 3.22 10.37 6.13
C ALA A 11 3.20 11.78 5.51
N ASP A 12 2.10 12.51 5.65
CA ASP A 12 2.07 13.91 5.22
C ASP A 12 3.00 14.78 6.08
N GLU A 13 3.10 14.50 7.37
CA GLU A 13 4.10 15.13 8.25
C GLU A 13 5.54 14.74 7.89
N VAL A 14 5.79 13.49 7.46
CA VAL A 14 7.10 13.10 6.93
C VAL A 14 7.46 13.92 5.70
N ARG A 15 6.51 14.10 4.76
CA ARG A 15 6.71 14.94 3.57
C ARG A 15 6.96 16.39 3.95
N HIS A 16 6.24 16.92 4.94
CA HIS A 16 6.44 18.28 5.44
C HIS A 16 7.84 18.45 6.03
N ALA A 17 8.24 17.56 6.95
CA ALA A 17 9.55 17.57 7.59
C ALA A 17 10.68 17.44 6.55
N GLN A 18 10.55 16.57 5.54
CA GLN A 18 11.57 16.43 4.51
C GLN A 18 11.71 17.69 3.66
N ARG A 19 10.61 18.35 3.29
CA ARG A 19 10.69 19.64 2.57
C ARG A 19 11.38 20.72 3.39
N LEU A 20 11.12 20.74 4.70
CA LEU A 20 11.68 21.74 5.62
C LEU A 20 13.17 21.49 5.90
N HIS A 21 13.53 20.26 6.23
CA HIS A 21 14.87 19.90 6.71
C HIS A 21 15.79 19.28 5.66
N ARG A 22 15.25 18.91 4.49
CA ARG A 22 15.98 18.38 3.33
C ARG A 22 16.83 17.14 3.62
N PHE A 23 16.35 16.26 4.50
CA PHE A 23 16.98 14.97 4.70
C PHE A 23 16.75 14.03 3.51
N SER A 24 17.56 12.97 3.43
CA SER A 24 17.60 12.07 2.28
C SER A 24 16.28 11.33 2.04
N ASP A 25 16.05 10.92 0.80
CA ASP A 25 14.91 10.07 0.43
C ASP A 25 14.93 8.74 1.18
N SER A 26 16.12 8.20 1.49
CA SER A 26 16.23 6.98 2.29
C SER A 26 15.70 7.16 3.71
N SER A 27 16.00 8.29 4.37
CA SER A 27 15.45 8.59 5.69
C SER A 27 13.95 8.87 5.62
N ALA A 28 13.49 9.58 4.58
CA ALA A 28 12.07 9.87 4.36
C ALA A 28 11.25 8.62 4.10
N HIS A 29 11.75 7.71 3.27
CA HIS A 29 11.09 6.45 2.97
C HIS A 29 10.97 5.59 4.24
N HIS A 30 12.04 5.49 5.04
CA HIS A 30 11.95 4.80 6.33
C HIS A 30 10.92 5.43 7.28
N MET A 31 10.91 6.77 7.40
CA MET A 31 9.90 7.47 8.21
C MET A 31 8.47 7.24 7.67
N ALA A 32 8.29 7.15 6.36
CA ALA A 32 7.00 6.84 5.75
C ALA A 32 6.52 5.42 6.07
N LEU A 33 7.43 4.43 6.14
CA LEU A 33 7.10 3.08 6.62
C LEU A 33 6.66 3.09 8.09
N LEU A 34 7.33 3.87 8.95
CA LEU A 34 6.92 4.05 10.34
C LEU A 34 5.53 4.70 10.43
N ALA A 35 5.27 5.71 9.60
CA ALA A 35 3.96 6.35 9.49
C ALA A 35 2.87 5.37 9.05
N MET A 36 3.17 4.48 8.09
CA MET A 36 2.26 3.40 7.68
C MET A 36 1.97 2.42 8.82
N ALA A 37 3.00 2.01 9.58
CA ALA A 37 2.82 1.15 10.75
C ALA A 37 1.97 1.82 11.84
N GLN A 38 2.22 3.10 12.12
CA GLN A 38 1.42 3.88 13.06
C GLN A 38 -0.04 3.98 12.60
N PHE A 39 -0.29 4.21 11.32
CA PHE A 39 -1.66 4.24 10.81
C PHE A 39 -2.32 2.86 10.84
N GLY A 40 -1.56 1.80 10.55
CA GLY A 40 -2.03 0.43 10.70
C GLY A 40 -2.47 0.09 12.11
N LEU A 41 -1.74 0.55 13.14
CA LEU A 41 -2.16 0.39 14.54
C LEU A 41 -3.51 1.06 14.82
N LEU A 42 -3.71 2.28 14.31
CA LEU A 42 -4.99 2.98 14.41
C LEU A 42 -6.11 2.18 13.73
N LEU A 43 -5.88 1.67 12.52
CA LEU A 43 -6.89 0.87 11.81
C LEU A 43 -7.21 -0.44 12.53
N ALA A 44 -6.21 -1.10 13.13
CA ALA A 44 -6.41 -2.32 13.89
C ALA A 44 -7.30 -2.08 15.12
N ASP A 45 -7.15 -0.92 15.78
CA ASP A 45 -8.01 -0.52 16.91
C ASP A 45 -9.45 -0.24 16.48
N LEU A 46 -9.64 0.41 15.32
CA LEU A 46 -10.98 0.66 14.75
C LEU A 46 -11.67 -0.61 14.22
N ALA A 47 -10.91 -1.66 13.93
CA ALA A 47 -11.41 -2.94 13.43
C ALA A 47 -11.09 -4.05 14.44
N PRO A 48 -11.84 -4.18 15.55
CA PRO A 48 -11.48 -5.03 16.69
C PRO A 48 -11.39 -6.54 16.38
N ASN A 49 -11.93 -6.98 15.23
CA ASN A 49 -11.81 -8.37 14.75
C ASN A 49 -10.58 -8.59 13.86
N SER A 50 -9.74 -7.58 13.70
CA SER A 50 -8.51 -7.65 12.91
C SER A 50 -7.30 -8.00 13.79
N GLN A 51 -6.27 -8.59 13.18
CA GLN A 51 -5.01 -8.90 13.84
C GLN A 51 -3.85 -8.16 13.17
N PRO A 52 -2.84 -7.69 13.92
CA PRO A 52 -1.66 -7.13 13.30
C PRO A 52 -0.87 -8.23 12.59
N PHE A 53 -0.40 -7.91 11.38
CA PHE A 53 0.43 -8.78 10.56
C PHE A 53 1.75 -8.10 10.25
N TYR A 54 2.87 -8.77 10.53
CA TYR A 54 4.21 -8.18 10.42
C TYR A 54 5.01 -8.92 9.36
N TYR A 55 5.05 -8.39 8.14
CA TYR A 55 5.86 -8.94 7.05
C TYR A 55 6.89 -7.91 6.59
N PRO A 56 8.14 -8.28 6.28
CA PRO A 56 8.68 -9.64 6.09
C PRO A 56 9.17 -10.37 7.35
N ARG A 57 8.98 -9.79 8.55
CA ARG A 57 9.48 -10.39 9.80
C ARG A 57 8.84 -11.75 10.14
N GLN A 58 7.55 -11.92 9.88
CA GLN A 58 6.80 -13.16 10.07
C GLN A 58 6.68 -13.90 8.74
N GLN A 59 6.75 -15.22 8.77
CA GLN A 59 6.51 -16.05 7.60
C GLN A 59 5.05 -15.94 7.16
N ALA A 60 4.86 -15.65 5.86
CA ALA A 60 3.54 -15.51 5.24
C ALA A 60 2.69 -16.78 5.33
N GLU A 61 3.33 -17.97 5.37
CA GLU A 61 2.68 -19.29 5.45
C GLU A 61 1.82 -19.49 6.71
N ILE A 62 1.88 -18.57 7.68
CA ILE A 62 1.19 -18.64 8.97
C ILE A 62 -0.05 -17.71 9.00
N LEU A 63 -0.49 -17.17 7.87
CA LEU A 63 -1.70 -16.35 7.82
C LEU A 63 -2.96 -17.20 8.07
N LYS A 64 -3.42 -17.20 9.32
CA LYS A 64 -4.71 -17.79 9.70
C LYS A 64 -5.86 -17.05 9.03
N ALA A 65 -6.97 -17.76 8.81
CA ALA A 65 -8.21 -17.17 8.33
C ALA A 65 -8.63 -15.99 9.23
N GLY A 66 -8.98 -14.86 8.61
CA GLY A 66 -9.36 -13.65 9.31
C GLY A 66 -8.97 -12.37 8.58
N LEU A 67 -9.21 -11.26 9.26
CA LEU A 67 -8.81 -9.93 8.85
C LEU A 67 -7.48 -9.59 9.51
N HIS A 68 -6.52 -9.14 8.71
CA HIS A 68 -5.22 -8.71 9.20
C HIS A 68 -4.95 -7.26 8.80
N VAL A 69 -4.18 -6.53 9.58
CA VAL A 69 -3.68 -5.19 9.24
C VAL A 69 -2.16 -5.26 9.18
N TRP A 70 -1.59 -4.96 8.02
CA TRP A 70 -0.14 -5.00 7.84
C TRP A 70 0.54 -3.84 8.55
N LEU A 71 1.52 -4.17 9.38
CA LEU A 71 2.41 -3.23 10.05
C LEU A 71 3.81 -3.39 9.44
N PRO A 72 4.15 -2.57 8.44
CA PRO A 72 5.49 -2.60 7.83
C PRO A 72 6.56 -2.22 8.86
N ASP A 73 7.77 -2.75 8.70
CA ASP A 73 8.90 -2.39 9.55
C ASP A 73 10.17 -2.14 8.72
N ARG A 74 11.28 -1.86 9.43
CA ARG A 74 12.56 -1.54 8.81
C ARG A 74 13.10 -2.63 7.87
N ALA A 75 12.68 -3.89 8.01
CA ALA A 75 13.18 -4.98 7.18
C ALA A 75 12.80 -4.82 5.70
N LEU A 76 11.79 -3.99 5.39
CA LEU A 76 11.48 -3.60 4.01
C LEU A 76 12.60 -2.82 3.34
N LEU A 77 13.44 -2.12 4.11
CA LEU A 77 14.58 -1.36 3.58
C LEU A 77 15.70 -2.26 3.06
N ASP A 78 15.69 -3.53 3.42
CA ASP A 78 16.65 -4.53 2.95
C ASP A 78 16.16 -5.25 1.69
N MET A 79 14.93 -4.97 1.22
CA MET A 79 14.34 -5.59 0.04
C MET A 79 14.81 -4.89 -1.24
N SER A 80 15.53 -5.62 -2.10
CA SER A 80 16.08 -5.08 -3.35
C SER A 80 15.03 -4.57 -4.34
N ASP A 81 13.79 -5.05 -4.24
CA ASP A 81 12.67 -4.65 -5.09
C ASP A 81 11.98 -3.36 -4.63
N ILE A 82 12.39 -2.78 -3.50
CA ILE A 82 11.78 -1.58 -2.91
C ILE A 82 12.80 -0.43 -2.90
N PRO A 83 12.89 0.36 -3.99
CA PRO A 83 13.69 1.57 -4.00
C PRO A 83 13.28 2.55 -2.90
N HIS A 84 14.26 3.09 -2.17
CA HIS A 84 14.02 4.10 -1.14
C HIS A 84 13.76 5.49 -1.75
N SER A 85 12.54 5.70 -2.21
CA SER A 85 12.12 6.96 -2.85
C SER A 85 10.61 7.18 -2.68
N TRP A 86 10.13 8.36 -3.06
CA TRP A 86 8.68 8.64 -3.12
C TRP A 86 7.99 8.06 -4.36
N ASP A 87 8.74 7.48 -5.30
CA ASP A 87 8.15 6.75 -6.41
C ASP A 87 7.52 5.43 -5.95
N ILE A 88 7.94 4.91 -4.79
CA ILE A 88 7.35 3.76 -4.10
C ILE A 88 6.61 4.27 -2.87
N SER A 89 5.28 4.13 -2.85
CA SER A 89 4.44 4.47 -1.71
C SER A 89 3.50 3.30 -1.38
N SER A 90 2.42 3.56 -0.64
CA SER A 90 1.50 2.52 -0.21
C SER A 90 0.89 1.71 -1.35
N ASP A 91 0.77 2.27 -2.55
CA ASP A 91 0.18 1.54 -3.70
C ASP A 91 1.13 0.47 -4.21
N SER A 92 2.38 0.85 -4.50
CA SER A 92 3.44 -0.08 -4.84
C SER A 92 3.69 -1.10 -3.73
N LEU A 93 3.68 -0.67 -2.46
CA LEU A 93 3.89 -1.58 -1.33
C LEU A 93 2.74 -2.58 -1.16
N ALA A 94 1.49 -2.18 -1.42
CA ALA A 94 0.36 -3.09 -1.41
C ALA A 94 0.46 -4.15 -2.52
N LEU A 95 0.84 -3.72 -3.73
CA LEU A 95 1.10 -4.62 -4.85
C LEU A 95 2.27 -5.56 -4.54
N TRP A 96 3.39 -5.03 -4.08
CA TRP A 96 4.55 -5.82 -3.68
C TRP A 96 4.17 -6.86 -2.63
N LEU A 97 3.42 -6.48 -1.60
CA LEU A 97 2.98 -7.43 -0.57
C LEU A 97 2.06 -8.50 -1.16
N SER A 98 1.09 -8.13 -1.99
CA SER A 98 0.22 -9.12 -2.66
C SER A 98 1.01 -10.13 -3.49
N GLN A 99 2.11 -9.69 -4.13
CA GLN A 99 3.02 -10.55 -4.88
C GLN A 99 3.79 -11.50 -3.96
N GLN A 100 4.24 -11.03 -2.79
CA GLN A 100 4.95 -11.87 -1.80
C GLN A 100 4.03 -12.90 -1.14
N LEU A 101 2.76 -12.55 -0.94
CA LEU A 101 1.76 -13.43 -0.33
C LEU A 101 1.06 -14.35 -1.35
N GLU A 102 1.39 -14.22 -2.64
CA GLU A 102 0.70 -14.92 -3.73
C GLU A 102 -0.83 -14.73 -3.67
N ALA A 103 -1.26 -13.51 -3.33
CA ALA A 103 -2.67 -13.20 -3.18
C ALA A 103 -3.39 -13.29 -4.54
N ASP A 104 -4.60 -13.87 -4.52
CA ASP A 104 -5.45 -13.97 -5.71
C ASP A 104 -5.86 -12.60 -6.26
N GLU A 105 -5.98 -11.59 -5.38
CA GLU A 105 -6.48 -10.28 -5.72
C GLU A 105 -5.89 -9.16 -4.84
N LEU A 106 -5.66 -8.00 -5.46
CA LEU A 106 -5.39 -6.72 -4.81
C LEU A 106 -6.59 -5.79 -4.99
N VAL A 107 -7.22 -5.39 -3.89
CA VAL A 107 -8.29 -4.39 -3.93
C VAL A 107 -7.79 -3.05 -3.42
N MET A 108 -7.93 -2.01 -4.24
CA MET A 108 -7.50 -0.65 -3.93
C MET A 108 -8.71 0.26 -3.73
N ILE A 109 -8.74 0.96 -2.60
CA ILE A 109 -9.77 1.96 -2.29
C ILE A 109 -9.13 3.34 -2.38
N LYS A 110 -9.64 4.19 -3.30
CA LYS A 110 -9.08 5.52 -3.57
C LYS A 110 -10.12 6.62 -3.46
N ARG A 111 -9.63 7.81 -3.12
CA ARG A 111 -10.36 9.08 -3.22
C ARG A 111 -9.84 9.81 -4.45
N SER A 112 -10.45 9.54 -5.59
CA SER A 112 -10.12 10.19 -6.86
C SER A 112 -11.35 10.25 -7.76
N THR A 113 -11.49 11.35 -8.51
CA THR A 113 -12.52 11.49 -9.54
C THR A 113 -12.09 10.89 -10.88
N VAL A 114 -10.83 10.45 -11.00
CA VAL A 114 -10.28 9.86 -12.21
C VAL A 114 -10.81 8.44 -12.37
N VAL A 115 -11.49 8.20 -13.49
CA VAL A 115 -12.03 6.89 -13.86
C VAL A 115 -11.20 6.34 -15.01
N SER A 116 -10.31 5.39 -14.72
CA SER A 116 -9.50 4.69 -15.72
C SER A 116 -9.12 3.30 -15.23
N SER A 117 -9.12 2.32 -16.13
CA SER A 117 -8.52 1.01 -15.90
C SER A 117 -7.03 0.99 -16.25
N ARG A 118 -6.51 1.99 -16.98
CA ARG A 118 -5.12 1.97 -17.45
C ARG A 118 -4.18 2.44 -16.35
N ILE A 119 -3.26 1.57 -15.93
CA ILE A 119 -2.30 1.87 -14.86
C ILE A 119 -1.52 3.16 -15.18
N GLN A 120 -1.05 3.31 -16.42
CA GLN A 120 -0.28 4.49 -16.83
C GLN A 120 -1.07 5.80 -16.69
N ALA A 121 -2.37 5.79 -16.98
CA ALA A 121 -3.22 6.97 -16.84
C ALA A 121 -3.45 7.29 -15.35
N LEU A 122 -3.66 6.27 -14.52
CA LEU A 122 -3.81 6.44 -13.07
C LEU A 122 -2.54 7.02 -12.44
N ILE A 123 -1.34 6.63 -12.90
CA ILE A 123 -0.07 7.22 -12.45
C ILE A 123 0.06 8.68 -12.90
N GLN A 124 -0.25 8.99 -14.16
CA GLN A 124 -0.18 10.36 -14.69
C GLN A 124 -1.08 11.33 -13.91
N HIS A 125 -2.21 10.85 -13.39
CA HIS A 125 -3.11 11.63 -12.57
C HIS A 125 -2.87 11.51 -11.05
N GLY A 126 -1.79 10.85 -10.62
CA GLY A 126 -1.42 10.73 -9.20
C GLY A 126 -2.35 9.86 -8.36
N VAL A 127 -3.14 8.98 -8.98
CA VAL A 127 -3.98 8.00 -8.28
C VAL A 127 -3.15 6.83 -7.76
N LEU A 128 -2.17 6.41 -8.57
CA LEU A 128 -1.16 5.40 -8.22
C LEU A 128 0.22 6.05 -8.20
N ASP A 129 1.11 5.53 -7.36
CA ASP A 129 2.53 5.91 -7.41
C ASP A 129 3.26 5.33 -8.64
N LYS A 130 4.42 5.91 -8.95
CA LYS A 130 5.15 5.61 -10.19
C LYS A 130 5.71 4.19 -10.24
N GLY A 131 6.09 3.64 -9.08
CA GLY A 131 6.65 2.31 -8.97
C GLY A 131 5.65 1.20 -9.30
N PHE A 132 4.35 1.49 -9.27
CA PHE A 132 3.30 0.48 -9.41
C PHE A 132 3.41 -0.27 -10.73
N THR A 133 3.65 0.43 -11.85
CA THR A 133 3.74 -0.20 -13.19
C THR A 133 4.88 -1.20 -13.25
N THR A 134 6.06 -0.83 -12.75
CA THR A 134 7.25 -1.69 -12.80
C THR A 134 7.03 -2.99 -12.02
N LEU A 135 6.44 -2.90 -10.83
CA LEU A 135 6.10 -4.08 -10.03
C LEU A 135 5.02 -4.92 -10.71
N TYR A 136 3.97 -4.27 -11.24
CA TYR A 136 2.84 -4.94 -11.88
C TYR A 136 3.27 -5.76 -13.09
N GLN A 137 4.15 -5.20 -13.93
CA GLN A 137 4.69 -5.89 -15.11
C GLN A 137 5.55 -7.11 -14.75
N ARG A 138 6.26 -7.09 -13.61
CA ARG A 138 7.10 -8.21 -13.17
C ARG A 138 6.28 -9.41 -12.71
N LYS A 139 5.24 -9.18 -11.90
CA LYS A 139 4.34 -10.23 -11.39
C LYS A 139 2.92 -9.66 -11.29
N PRO A 140 2.12 -9.73 -12.37
CA PRO A 140 0.76 -9.20 -12.36
C PRO A 140 -0.09 -9.85 -11.26
N VAL A 141 -0.90 -9.05 -10.59
CA VAL A 141 -1.92 -9.49 -9.63
C VAL A 141 -3.26 -8.94 -10.10
N HIS A 142 -4.33 -9.75 -10.05
CA HIS A 142 -5.66 -9.25 -10.39
C HIS A 142 -5.99 -8.06 -9.48
N THR A 143 -6.13 -6.86 -10.05
CA THR A 143 -6.23 -5.63 -9.27
C THR A 143 -7.52 -4.90 -9.59
N GLN A 144 -8.31 -4.61 -8.56
CA GLN A 144 -9.52 -3.83 -8.66
C GLN A 144 -9.39 -2.47 -7.95
N LEU A 145 -9.90 -1.42 -8.58
CA LEU A 145 -9.95 -0.08 -8.03
C LEU A 145 -11.39 0.34 -7.72
N PHE A 146 -11.62 0.82 -6.50
CA PHE A 146 -12.89 1.35 -6.02
C PHE A 146 -12.74 2.81 -5.59
N HIS A 147 -13.76 3.61 -5.88
CA HIS A 147 -13.92 4.89 -5.21
C HIS A 147 -14.45 4.69 -3.78
N PHE A 148 -13.92 5.42 -2.79
CA PHE A 148 -14.28 5.24 -1.37
C PHE A 148 -15.78 5.44 -1.06
N GLN A 149 -16.52 6.17 -1.90
CA GLN A 149 -17.97 6.38 -1.75
C GLN A 149 -18.83 5.30 -2.42
N GLN A 150 -18.23 4.37 -3.17
CA GLN A 150 -18.93 3.32 -3.90
C GLN A 150 -18.96 2.00 -3.13
N GLN A 151 -19.25 2.05 -1.82
CA GLN A 151 -19.25 0.86 -0.96
C GLN A 151 -20.19 -0.25 -1.47
N ALA A 152 -21.31 0.11 -2.09
CA ALA A 152 -22.27 -0.84 -2.65
C ALA A 152 -21.73 -1.68 -3.82
N LEU A 153 -20.59 -1.30 -4.40
CA LEU A 153 -19.93 -2.05 -5.48
C LEU A 153 -18.90 -3.05 -4.94
N PHE A 154 -18.45 -2.90 -3.69
CA PHE A 154 -17.42 -3.73 -3.10
C PHE A 154 -17.98 -5.10 -2.67
N PRO A 155 -17.25 -6.22 -2.87
CA PRO A 155 -15.93 -6.32 -3.52
C PRO A 155 -15.99 -6.63 -5.04
N ASP A 156 -17.17 -6.77 -5.64
CA ASP A 156 -17.30 -7.48 -6.93
C ASP A 156 -17.26 -6.58 -8.18
N LYS A 157 -17.48 -5.27 -8.03
CA LYS A 157 -17.74 -4.35 -9.17
C LYS A 157 -16.73 -3.20 -9.24
N GLY A 158 -15.46 -3.50 -9.01
CA GLY A 158 -14.36 -2.55 -9.15
C GLY A 158 -13.91 -2.37 -10.60
N LEU A 159 -13.12 -1.33 -10.86
CA LEU A 159 -12.42 -1.18 -12.13
C LEU A 159 -11.21 -2.10 -12.15
N ILE A 160 -11.20 -3.08 -13.05
CA ILE A 160 -10.07 -3.99 -13.22
C ILE A 160 -8.94 -3.24 -13.93
N LEU A 161 -7.75 -3.22 -13.33
CA LEU A 161 -6.58 -2.52 -13.87
C LEU A 161 -5.89 -3.31 -14.98
N GLN A 162 -5.34 -2.58 -15.95
CA GLN A 162 -4.64 -3.07 -17.15
C GLN A 162 -3.39 -2.24 -17.45
#